data_AF-A0A0G4LQU3-F1
#
_entry.id   AF-A0A0G4LQU3-F1
#
_cell.length_a   1.000
_cell.length_b   1.000
_cell.length_c   1.000
_cell.angle_alpha   90.00
_cell.angle_beta   90.00
_cell.angle_gamma   90.00
#
_symmetry.space_group_name_H-M   'P 1'
#
loop_
_entity.id
_entity.type
_entity.pdbx_description
1 polymer ?
#
loop_
_entity_poly.entity_id
_entity_poly.type
_entity_poly.pdbx_seq_one_letter_code
_entity_poly.pdbx_strand_id
1 'polypeptide(L)' 'MLTEFLGSAFFKQNFAMLGFVFGAGFAFEMGFNSLTNKYWDHLNRGRQWKDIRGRYAEAAEDDEE' A
#
# COMPACT_ATOMS: atom_id res chain seq x y z
N MET A 1 -31.71 -1.99 -2.66
CA MET A 1 -31.44 -1.28 -3.93
C MET A 1 -29.97 -1.44 -4.38
N LEU A 2 -28.97 -0.90 -3.66
CA LEU A 2 -27.55 -1.05 -4.04
C LEU A 2 -27.04 -2.50 -3.91
N THR A 3 -27.39 -3.17 -2.81
CA THR A 3 -27.03 -4.56 -2.53
C THR A 3 -27.59 -5.54 -3.56
N GLU A 4 -28.83 -5.31 -4.00
CA GLU A 4 -29.48 -6.15 -5.03
C GLU A 4 -28.89 -5.94 -6.42
N PHE A 5 -28.51 -4.69 -6.75
CA PHE A 5 -27.79 -4.38 -7.99
C PHE A 5 -26.43 -5.07 -8.02
N LEU A 6 -25.62 -4.96 -6.97
CA LEU A 6 -24.30 -5.60 -6.91
C LEU A 6 -24.42 -7.13 -6.97
N GLY A 7 -25.39 -7.70 -6.25
CA GLY A 7 -25.64 -9.14 -6.26
C GLY A 7 -25.98 -9.66 -7.66
N SER A 8 -26.88 -8.97 -8.37
CA SER A 8 -27.27 -9.35 -9.74
C SER A 8 -26.19 -9.08 -10.79
N ALA A 9 -25.43 -7.99 -10.66
CA ALA A 9 -24.41 -7.58 -11.63
C ALA A 9 -23.11 -8.39 -11.54
N PHE A 10 -22.65 -8.73 -10.33
CA PHE A 10 -21.32 -9.33 -10.14
C PHE A 10 -21.34 -10.72 -9.50
N PHE A 11 -22.35 -11.07 -8.70
CA PHE A 11 -22.30 -12.29 -7.86
C PHE A 11 -23.21 -13.43 -8.32
N LYS A 12 -24.09 -13.23 -9.30
CA LYS A 12 -24.94 -14.31 -9.85
C LYS A 12 -24.27 -15.17 -10.92
N GLN A 13 -23.18 -14.69 -11.52
CA GLN A 13 -22.43 -15.43 -12.54
C GLN A 13 -21.01 -15.73 -12.05
N ASN A 14 -20.63 -17.01 -12.00
CA ASN A 14 -19.34 -17.45 -11.46
C ASN A 14 -18.13 -16.75 -12.10
N PHE A 15 -18.14 -16.57 -13.43
CA PHE A 15 -17.07 -15.88 -14.13
C PHE A 15 -16.98 -14.39 -13.78
N ALA A 16 -18.12 -13.68 -13.74
CA ALA A 16 -18.19 -12.28 -13.36
C ALA A 16 -17.74 -12.06 -11.90
N MET A 17 -18.13 -12.98 -11.01
CA MET A 17 -17.74 -12.97 -9.60
C MET A 17 -16.22 -13.10 -9.46
N LEU A 18 -15.61 -14.07 -10.15
CA LEU A 18 -14.16 -14.27 -10.09
C LEU A 18 -13.41 -13.05 -10.59
N GLY A 19 -13.80 -12.49 -11.75
CA GLY A 19 -13.18 -11.28 -12.28
C GLY A 19 -13.32 -10.08 -11.34
N PHE A 20 -14.49 -9.91 -10.73
CA PHE A 20 -14.74 -8.84 -9.77
C PHE A 20 -13.90 -9.00 -8.49
N VAL A 21 -13.86 -10.19 -7.89
CA VAL A 21 -13.12 -10.44 -6.64
C VAL A 21 -11.62 -10.26 -6.85
N PHE A 22 -11.05 -10.79 -7.95
CA PHE A 22 -9.64 -10.59 -8.24
C PHE A 22 -9.32 -9.13 -8.58
N GLY A 23 -10.13 -8.49 -9.42
CA GLY A 23 -9.94 -7.08 -9.75
C GLY A 23 -10.01 -6.17 -8.54
N ALA A 24 -11.00 -6.39 -7.66
CA ALA A 24 -11.14 -5.67 -6.40
C ALA A 24 -9.96 -5.97 -5.45
N GLY A 25 -9.48 -7.21 -5.40
CA GLY A 25 -8.31 -7.61 -4.63
C GLY A 25 -7.06 -6.81 -5.02
N PHE A 26 -6.74 -6.74 -6.31
CA PHE A 26 -5.58 -5.96 -6.79
C PHE A 26 -5.74 -4.46 -6.54
N ALA A 27 -6.93 -3.90 -6.82
CA ALA A 27 -7.20 -2.49 -6.56
C ALA A 27 -7.07 -2.15 -5.06
N PHE A 28 -7.58 -3.03 -4.20
CA PHE A 28 -7.46 -2.90 -2.76
C PHE A 28 -5.99 -2.99 -2.31
N GLU A 29 -5.24 -3.99 -2.76
CA GLU A 29 -3.82 -4.16 -2.41
C GLU A 29 -3.01 -2.89 -2.72
N MET A 30 -3.14 -2.38 -3.96
CA MET A 30 -2.42 -1.17 -4.38
C MET A 30 -2.77 0.05 -3.53
N GLY A 31 -4.06 0.28 -3.30
CA GLY A 31 -4.54 1.41 -2.50
C GLY A 31 -4.13 1.29 -1.03
N PHE A 32 -4.37 0.11 -0.44
CA PHE A 32 -4.11 -0.17 0.96
C PHE A 32 -2.62 -0.09 1.29
N ASN A 33 -1.74 -0.68 0.48
CA ASN A 33 -0.29 -0.57 0.69
C ASN A 33 0.18 0.88 0.60
N SER A 34 -0.26 1.63 -0.43
CA SER A 34 0.19 3.03 -0.56
C SER A 34 -0.27 3.90 0.60
N LEU A 35 -1.51 3.74 1.06
CA LEU A 35 -2.07 4.52 2.18
C LEU A 35 -1.40 4.15 3.49
N THR A 36 -1.31 2.86 3.79
CA THR A 36 -0.75 2.36 5.05
C THR A 36 0.73 2.69 5.15
N ASN A 37 1.50 2.56 4.07
CA ASN A 37 2.91 2.98 4.04
C ASN A 37 3.05 4.48 4.31
N LYS A 38 2.27 5.34 3.64
CA LYS A 38 2.32 6.79 3.90
C LYS A 38 1.96 7.14 5.34
N TYR A 39 0.95 6.46 5.89
CA TYR A 39 0.53 6.67 7.27
C TYR A 39 1.63 6.24 8.25
N TRP A 40 2.21 5.06 8.04
CA TRP A 40 3.34 4.56 8.83
C TRP A 40 4.55 5.49 8.77
N ASP A 41 4.89 5.96 7.55
CA ASP A 41 6.00 6.87 7.30
C ASP A 41 5.83 8.19 8.05
N HIS A 42 4.59 8.71 8.06
CA HIS A 42 4.28 9.94 8.77
C HIS A 42 4.44 9.78 10.28
N LEU A 43 3.94 8.68 10.85
CA LEU A 43 4.04 8.42 12.29
C LEU A 43 5.48 8.14 12.76
N ASN A 44 6.32 7.58 11.88
CA ASN A 44 7.70 7.21 12.22
C ASN A 44 8.75 8.15 11.62
N ARG A 45 8.35 9.33 11.17
CA ARG A 45 9.26 10.32 10.57
C ARG A 45 10.40 10.66 11.52
N GLY A 46 11.63 10.65 10.99
CA GLY A 46 12.87 10.91 11.73
C GLY A 46 13.42 9.70 12.48
N ARG A 47 12.73 8.56 12.44
CA ARG A 47 13.19 7.30 13.06
C ARG A 47 13.46 6.20 12.04
N GLN A 48 12.99 6.37 10.81
CA GLN A 48 13.18 5.36 9.78
C GLN A 48 14.59 5.42 9.21
N TRP A 49 15.13 4.27 8.80
CA TRP A 49 16.45 4.21 8.17
C TRP A 49 16.59 5.20 7.01
N LYS A 50 15.56 5.32 6.15
CA LYS A 50 15.55 6.29 5.05
C LYS A 50 15.68 7.75 5.49
N ASP A 51 15.30 8.08 6.72
CA ASP A 51 15.39 9.43 7.27
C ASP A 51 16.76 9.71 7.92
N ILE A 52 17.42 8.67 8.46
CA ILE A 52 18.65 8.83 9.27
C ILE A 52 19.93 8.35 8.58
N ARG A 53 19.83 7.57 7.50
CA ARG A 53 20.99 6.95 6.84
C ARG A 53 22.05 7.94 6.35
N GLY A 54 21.65 9.15 5.96
CA GLY A 54 22.57 10.18 5.47
C GLY A 54 23.64 10.53 6.52
N ARG A 55 23.24 10.59 7.79
CA ARG A 55 24.15 10.91 8.90
C ARG A 55 25.28 9.89 9.09
N TYR A 56 25.06 8.64 8.70
CA TYR A 56 26.07 7.58 8.82
C TYR A 56 26.97 7.50 7.59
N ALA A 57 26.49 7.95 6.42
CA ALA A 57 27.33 8.04 5.23
C ALA A 57 28.32 9.20 5.37
N GLU A 58 27.85 10.37 5.82
CA GLU A 58 28.70 11.53 6.10
C GLU A 58 29.74 11.22 7.19
N ALA A 59 29.32 10.59 8.31
CA ALA A 59 30.26 10.21 9.37
C ALA A 59 31.33 9.19 8.89
N ALA A 60 31.02 8.33 7.93
CA ALA A 60 31.99 7.41 7.35
C ALA A 60 32.97 8.10 6.40
N GLU A 61 32.53 9.15 5.69
CA GLU A 61 33.41 9.98 4.86
C GLU A 61 34.35 10.84 5.73
N ASP A 62 33.84 11.43 6.82
CA ASP A 62 34.65 12.21 7.78
C ASP A 62 35.70 11.35 8.52
N ASP A 63 35.43 10.05 8.76
CA ASP A 63 36.38 9.13 9.41
C ASP A 63 37.53 8.69 8.46
N GLU A 64 37.41 8.90 7.15
CA GLU A 64 38.41 8.54 6.13
C GLU A 64 39.37 9.72 5.75
N GLU A 65 39.08 10.95 6.18
CA GLU A 65 39.98 12.14 6.08
C GLU A 65 40.93 12.28 7.30
#